data_AF-A0A382Z8E5-F1
#
_entry.id   AF-A0A382Z8E5-F1
#
_cell.length_a   1.000
_cell.length_b   1.000
_cell.length_c   1.000
_cell.angle_alpha   90.00
_cell.angle_beta   90.00
_cell.angle_gamma   90.00
#
_symmetry.space_group_name_H-M   'P 1'
#
loop_
_entity.id
_entity.type
_entity.pdbx_description
1 polymer ?
#
loop_
_entity_poly.entity_id
_entity_poly.type
_entity_poly.pdbx_seq_one_letter_code
_entity_poly.pdbx_strand_id
1 'polypeptide(L)'
;MKKKLLIIKKFGGTSLSNIEKIKKAAKLVKKEVLLGNKVVVVVSALGKTTDKLQSLINKISFNSSAEEIDTILSSGEQTSSGLMALALNSINVKARSFLGWQVPILTNTSYGKAKILDIDSTLLKKEIKKGITPVIAGFQGISNEFRISTIGRGGSDTTAVAIASKLSADRCDIHTDVEGVYTADPRWVRKAKKIDQLTYDEMLEMASVGAQVLEPRSVSLAKNNNVILWVKSSFKNVKGTKIDDS
;
A
#
# COMPACT_ATOMS: atom_id res chain seq x y z
N MET A 1 13.45 14.78 -23.66
CA MET A 1 12.82 14.96 -22.34
C MET A 1 12.67 13.60 -21.67
N LYS A 2 13.01 13.44 -20.38
CA LYS A 2 12.80 12.15 -19.68
C LYS A 2 11.30 11.82 -19.59
N LYS A 3 10.92 10.56 -19.87
CA LYS A 3 9.53 10.07 -19.74
C LYS A 3 9.02 10.35 -18.31
N LYS A 4 7.87 11.02 -18.20
CA LYS A 4 7.19 11.23 -16.91
C LYS A 4 6.47 9.94 -16.53
N LEU A 5 6.71 9.45 -15.32
CA LEU A 5 6.14 8.19 -14.85
C LEU A 5 4.90 8.44 -13.99
N LEU A 6 3.99 7.47 -13.98
CA LEU A 6 2.97 7.30 -12.94
C LEU A 6 3.45 6.22 -11.97
N ILE A 7 3.64 6.59 -10.71
CA ILE A 7 4.20 5.72 -9.68
C ILE A 7 3.20 5.58 -8.55
N ILE A 8 2.88 4.35 -8.18
CA ILE A 8 2.19 4.07 -6.92
C ILE A 8 3.24 3.91 -5.82
N LYS A 9 3.08 4.55 -4.66
CA LYS A 9 3.92 4.35 -3.49
C LYS A 9 3.08 3.89 -2.31
N LYS A 10 3.26 2.65 -1.87
CA LYS A 10 2.63 2.14 -0.66
C LYS A 10 3.55 2.33 0.53
N PHE A 11 3.06 2.85 1.65
CA PHE A 11 3.80 2.92 2.92
C PHE A 11 3.15 2.03 3.98
N GLY A 12 3.92 1.09 4.52
CA GLY A 12 3.48 0.20 5.61
C GLY A 12 3.36 0.91 6.97
N GLY A 13 2.73 0.23 7.94
CA GLY A 13 2.50 0.83 9.27
C GLY A 13 3.78 1.19 10.02
N THR A 14 4.86 0.41 9.86
CA THR A 14 6.18 0.71 10.42
C THR A 14 6.78 2.00 9.84
N SER A 15 6.50 2.28 8.57
CA SER A 15 6.88 3.51 7.84
C SER A 15 6.09 4.73 8.26
N LEU A 16 4.96 4.55 8.93
CA LEU A 16 4.05 5.62 9.36
C LEU A 16 3.87 5.66 10.89
N SER A 17 4.70 4.94 11.65
CA SER A 17 4.45 4.69 13.08
C SER A 17 4.52 5.94 13.99
N ASN A 18 5.00 7.07 13.48
CA ASN A 18 4.99 8.36 14.17
C ASN A 18 5.06 9.52 13.16
N ILE A 19 4.86 10.75 13.64
CA ILE A 19 4.82 11.96 12.81
C ILE A 19 6.13 12.19 12.03
N GLU A 20 7.29 11.94 12.65
CA GLU A 20 8.58 12.11 11.98
C GLU A 20 8.73 11.16 10.78
N LYS A 21 8.29 9.91 10.94
CA LYS A 21 8.31 8.91 9.88
C LYS A 21 7.33 9.25 8.76
N ILE A 22 6.13 9.76 9.09
CA ILE A 22 5.20 10.29 8.09
C ILE A 22 5.85 11.44 7.30
N LYS A 23 6.52 12.38 7.98
CA LYS A 23 7.26 13.47 7.31
C LYS A 23 8.40 12.94 6.42
N LYS A 24 9.12 11.89 6.85
CA LYS A 24 10.14 11.22 6.01
C LYS A 24 9.53 10.58 4.77
N ALA A 25 8.42 9.86 4.92
CA ALA A 25 7.69 9.26 3.79
C ALA A 25 7.15 10.33 2.82
N ALA A 26 6.61 11.45 3.32
CA ALA A 26 6.20 12.58 2.49
C ALA A 26 7.36 13.18 1.67
N LYS A 27 8.59 13.24 2.23
CA LYS A 27 9.78 13.66 1.47
C LYS A 27 10.13 12.70 0.33
N LEU A 28 9.92 11.38 0.51
CA LEU A 28 10.12 10.39 -0.57
C LEU A 28 9.14 10.58 -1.72
N VAL A 29 7.89 10.95 -1.42
CA VAL A 29 6.88 11.33 -2.42
C VAL A 29 7.28 12.63 -3.13
N LYS A 30 7.64 13.67 -2.36
CA LYS A 30 8.07 14.96 -2.90
C LYS A 30 9.25 14.83 -3.87
N LYS A 31 10.22 13.95 -3.57
CA LYS A 31 11.36 13.68 -4.45
C LYS A 31 10.91 13.26 -5.86
N GLU A 32 9.95 12.35 -5.99
CA GLU A 32 9.43 11.94 -7.30
C GLU A 32 8.62 13.05 -7.98
N VAL A 33 7.80 13.77 -7.21
CA VAL A 33 7.01 14.90 -7.75
C VAL A 33 7.93 15.98 -8.33
N LEU A 34 9.05 16.29 -7.66
CA LEU A 34 10.07 17.25 -8.16
C LEU A 34 10.77 16.78 -9.44
N LEU A 35 10.84 15.46 -9.67
CA LEU A 35 11.33 14.90 -10.94
C LEU A 35 10.28 14.96 -12.06
N GLY A 36 9.09 15.49 -11.78
CA GLY A 36 7.98 15.61 -12.73
C GLY A 36 7.10 14.37 -12.84
N ASN A 37 7.33 13.35 -11.98
CA ASN A 37 6.51 12.15 -11.94
C ASN A 37 5.16 12.43 -11.27
N LYS A 38 4.14 11.68 -11.67
CA LYS A 38 2.84 11.62 -10.99
C LYS A 38 2.91 10.52 -9.94
N VAL A 39 2.48 10.83 -8.73
CA VAL A 39 2.52 9.88 -7.62
C VAL A 39 1.12 9.69 -7.07
N VAL A 40 0.76 8.44 -6.80
CA VAL A 40 -0.40 8.05 -5.98
C VAL A 40 0.15 7.33 -4.77
N VAL A 41 -0.31 7.72 -3.59
CA VAL A 41 0.14 7.16 -2.32
C VAL A 41 -0.92 6.21 -1.79
N VAL A 42 -0.51 5.04 -1.30
CA VAL A 42 -1.36 4.12 -0.54
C VAL A 42 -0.76 3.98 0.86
N VAL A 43 -1.59 4.05 1.89
CA VAL A 43 -1.13 3.98 3.29
C VAL A 43 -1.82 2.86 4.06
N SER A 44 -1.06 2.23 4.94
CA SER A 44 -1.57 1.35 6.01
C SER A 44 -1.82 2.17 7.29
N ALA A 45 -2.55 1.60 8.25
CA ALA A 45 -2.73 2.17 9.57
C ALA A 45 -1.37 2.45 10.27
N LEU A 46 -1.38 3.42 11.18
CA LEU A 46 -0.18 3.87 11.90
C LEU A 46 0.36 2.77 12.83
N GLY A 47 1.60 2.31 12.64
CA GLY A 47 2.27 1.40 13.57
C GLY A 47 1.43 0.18 13.94
N LYS A 48 1.10 0.05 15.24
CA LYS A 48 0.28 -1.06 15.79
C LYS A 48 -1.20 -0.70 15.98
N THR A 49 -1.72 0.31 15.28
CA THR A 49 -3.10 0.76 15.46
C THR A 49 -4.11 -0.34 15.13
N THR A 50 -3.90 -1.11 14.06
CA THR A 50 -4.77 -2.26 13.72
C THR A 50 -4.82 -3.28 14.85
N ASP A 51 -3.68 -3.61 15.47
CA ASP A 51 -3.62 -4.54 16.61
C ASP A 51 -4.37 -4.00 17.83
N LYS A 52 -4.25 -2.69 18.10
CA LYS A 52 -4.99 -2.02 19.19
C LYS A 52 -6.50 -2.07 18.95
N LEU A 53 -6.95 -1.80 17.73
CA LEU A 53 -8.36 -1.87 17.36
C LEU A 53 -8.88 -3.30 17.47
N GLN A 54 -8.12 -4.30 17.01
CA GLN A 54 -8.44 -5.72 17.20
C GLN A 54 -8.56 -6.08 18.69
N SER A 55 -7.68 -5.56 19.54
CA SER A 55 -7.76 -5.78 20.98
C SER A 55 -9.04 -5.19 21.59
N LEU A 56 -9.54 -4.06 21.09
CA LEU A 56 -10.80 -3.48 21.56
C LEU A 56 -12.00 -4.32 21.11
N ILE A 57 -12.01 -4.75 19.85
CA ILE A 57 -13.04 -5.66 19.30
C ILE A 57 -13.15 -6.91 20.18
N ASN A 58 -12.03 -7.57 20.46
CA ASN A 58 -11.99 -8.80 21.24
C ASN A 58 -12.49 -8.61 22.70
N LYS A 59 -12.44 -7.38 23.24
CA LYS A 59 -12.98 -7.07 24.57
C LYS A 59 -14.48 -6.86 24.59
N ILE A 60 -15.09 -6.51 23.45
CA ILE A 60 -16.54 -6.28 23.33
C ILE A 60 -17.25 -7.61 23.10
N SER A 61 -16.87 -8.37 22.09
CA SER A 61 -17.48 -9.66 21.78
C SER A 61 -16.58 -10.54 20.92
N PHE A 62 -16.49 -11.82 21.29
CA PHE A 62 -15.84 -12.86 20.50
C PHE A 62 -16.65 -13.25 19.25
N ASN A 63 -17.95 -12.96 19.22
CA ASN A 63 -18.85 -13.27 18.11
C ASN A 63 -19.41 -11.97 17.50
N SER A 64 -18.49 -11.06 17.15
CA SER A 64 -18.82 -9.78 16.53
C SER A 64 -19.15 -9.96 15.05
N SER A 65 -20.10 -9.17 14.54
CA SER A 65 -20.36 -9.06 13.09
C SER A 65 -19.08 -8.65 12.35
N ALA A 66 -18.74 -9.37 11.29
CA ALA A 66 -17.53 -9.13 10.51
C ALA A 66 -17.56 -7.76 9.81
N GLU A 67 -18.77 -7.28 9.49
CA GLU A 67 -19.05 -5.98 8.90
C GLU A 67 -18.71 -4.82 9.84
N GLU A 68 -18.99 -4.97 11.14
CA GLU A 68 -18.62 -3.98 12.16
C GLU A 68 -17.12 -4.01 12.45
N ILE A 69 -16.51 -5.21 12.47
CA ILE A 69 -15.05 -5.37 12.55
C ILE A 69 -14.37 -4.61 11.40
N ASP A 70 -14.83 -4.80 10.17
CA ASP A 70 -14.26 -4.15 8.99
C ASP A 70 -14.35 -2.62 9.08
N THR A 71 -15.49 -2.11 9.58
CA THR A 71 -15.69 -0.68 9.83
C THR A 71 -14.67 -0.16 10.83
N ILE A 72 -14.51 -0.83 11.97
CA ILE A 72 -13.55 -0.44 13.02
C ILE A 72 -12.12 -0.46 12.47
N LEU A 73 -11.70 -1.56 11.85
CA LEU A 73 -10.32 -1.72 11.38
C LEU A 73 -9.95 -0.69 10.29
N SER A 74 -10.87 -0.38 9.37
CA SER A 74 -10.64 0.62 8.30
C SER A 74 -10.33 2.04 8.81
N SER A 75 -10.75 2.37 10.03
CA SER A 75 -10.56 3.70 10.63
C SER A 75 -9.07 4.05 10.83
N GLY A 76 -8.23 3.03 10.97
CA GLY A 76 -6.78 3.18 11.10
C GLY A 76 -6.16 3.79 9.84
N GLU A 77 -6.49 3.23 8.68
CA GLU A 77 -6.03 3.71 7.37
C GLU A 77 -6.63 5.08 7.04
N GLN A 78 -7.89 5.32 7.38
CA GLN A 78 -8.53 6.64 7.23
C GLN A 78 -7.70 7.72 7.93
N THR A 79 -7.34 7.51 9.20
CA THR A 79 -6.49 8.44 9.97
C THR A 79 -5.14 8.66 9.29
N SER A 80 -4.46 7.58 8.88
CA SER A 80 -3.14 7.68 8.24
C SER A 80 -3.16 8.43 6.91
N SER A 81 -4.24 8.31 6.12
CA SER A 81 -4.38 8.97 4.82
C SER A 81 -4.52 10.49 4.97
N GLY A 82 -5.28 10.94 5.96
CA GLY A 82 -5.41 12.36 6.30
C GLY A 82 -4.09 12.95 6.76
N LEU A 83 -3.39 12.27 7.67
CA LEU A 83 -2.08 12.73 8.17
C LEU A 83 -1.02 12.81 7.07
N MET A 84 -0.96 11.83 6.17
CA MET A 84 -0.04 11.86 5.03
C MET A 84 -0.40 13.00 4.06
N ALA A 85 -1.68 13.22 3.75
CA ALA A 85 -2.10 14.33 2.92
C ALA A 85 -1.72 15.70 3.53
N LEU A 86 -1.92 15.88 4.84
CA LEU A 86 -1.47 17.07 5.57
C LEU A 86 0.05 17.24 5.51
N ALA A 87 0.81 16.16 5.72
CA ALA A 87 2.27 16.21 5.65
C ALA A 87 2.77 16.61 4.26
N LEU A 88 2.17 16.09 3.19
CA LEU A 88 2.49 16.47 1.81
C LEU A 88 2.15 17.93 1.52
N ASN A 89 0.96 18.38 1.91
CA ASN A 89 0.55 19.78 1.75
C ASN A 89 1.49 20.73 2.49
N SER A 90 1.94 20.38 3.71
CA SER A 90 2.88 21.18 4.50
C SER A 90 4.26 21.37 3.86
N ILE A 91 4.61 20.53 2.88
CA ILE A 91 5.86 20.62 2.11
C ILE A 91 5.62 21.02 0.65
N ASN A 92 4.49 21.69 0.36
CA ASN A 92 4.10 22.21 -0.94
C ASN A 92 3.88 21.14 -2.02
N VAL A 93 3.43 19.94 -1.63
CA VAL A 93 2.92 18.92 -2.57
C VAL A 93 1.41 18.88 -2.44
N LYS A 94 0.68 19.34 -3.47
CA LYS A 94 -0.79 19.32 -3.51
C LYS A 94 -1.27 17.88 -3.35
N ALA A 95 -1.93 17.57 -2.24
CA ALA A 95 -2.38 16.22 -1.91
C ALA A 95 -3.77 16.22 -1.28
N ARG A 96 -4.51 15.13 -1.49
CA ARG A 96 -5.85 14.91 -0.93
C ARG A 96 -6.01 13.44 -0.54
N SER A 97 -6.60 13.19 0.62
CA SER A 97 -6.94 11.84 1.08
C SER A 97 -8.20 11.31 0.42
N PHE A 98 -8.22 10.00 0.14
CA PHE A 98 -9.35 9.28 -0.42
C PHE A 98 -9.57 7.98 0.34
N LEU A 99 -10.82 7.71 0.68
CA LEU A 99 -11.25 6.43 1.23
C LEU A 99 -11.69 5.48 0.11
N GLY A 100 -11.70 4.18 0.39
CA GLY A 100 -12.03 3.14 -0.59
C GLY A 100 -13.44 3.25 -1.17
N TRP A 101 -14.35 3.96 -0.52
CA TRP A 101 -15.69 4.25 -1.07
C TRP A 101 -15.75 5.54 -1.91
N GLN A 102 -14.83 6.49 -1.69
CA GLN A 102 -14.75 7.74 -2.47
C GLN A 102 -14.07 7.53 -3.83
N VAL A 103 -13.18 6.55 -3.88
CA VAL A 103 -12.64 5.95 -5.10
C VAL A 103 -13.09 4.50 -5.06
N PRO A 104 -14.30 4.18 -5.54
CA PRO A 104 -14.95 2.91 -5.28
C PRO A 104 -14.05 1.70 -5.61
N ILE A 105 -13.43 1.11 -4.58
CA ILE A 105 -12.76 -0.18 -4.62
C ILE A 105 -13.84 -1.22 -4.33
N LEU A 106 -14.48 -1.69 -5.38
CA LEU A 106 -15.61 -2.62 -5.28
C LEU A 106 -15.11 -3.98 -4.80
N THR A 107 -15.83 -4.57 -3.86
CA THR A 107 -15.48 -5.84 -3.24
C THR A 107 -16.69 -6.75 -3.11
N ASN A 108 -16.44 -8.05 -2.90
CA ASN A 108 -17.47 -8.98 -2.46
C ASN A 108 -17.76 -8.84 -0.95
N THR A 109 -18.79 -9.52 -0.45
CA THR A 109 -19.22 -9.51 0.96
C THR A 109 -18.45 -10.48 1.86
N SER A 110 -17.27 -10.94 1.45
CA SER A 110 -16.42 -11.77 2.31
C SER A 110 -15.64 -10.90 3.31
N TYR A 111 -16.38 -10.23 4.21
CA TYR A 111 -15.84 -9.31 5.22
C TYR A 111 -14.63 -9.92 5.97
N GLY A 112 -13.64 -9.10 6.29
CA GLY A 112 -12.34 -9.51 6.85
C GLY A 112 -11.34 -10.08 5.83
N LYS A 113 -11.78 -10.51 4.64
CA LYS A 113 -10.94 -11.13 3.59
C LYS A 113 -11.47 -10.89 2.18
N ALA A 114 -12.05 -9.71 1.96
CA ALA A 114 -12.79 -9.40 0.76
C ALA A 114 -11.90 -9.44 -0.50
N LYS A 115 -12.52 -9.77 -1.64
CA LYS A 115 -11.87 -9.71 -2.95
C LYS A 115 -12.22 -8.43 -3.66
N ILE A 116 -11.18 -7.69 -4.10
CA ILE A 116 -11.35 -6.56 -5.03
C ILE A 116 -11.90 -7.13 -6.34
N LEU A 117 -13.04 -6.62 -6.77
CA LEU A 117 -13.72 -6.97 -8.00
C LEU A 117 -13.41 -5.97 -9.11
N ASP A 118 -13.49 -4.67 -8.79
CA ASP A 118 -13.10 -3.58 -9.70
C ASP A 118 -12.76 -2.31 -8.90
N ILE A 119 -12.17 -1.33 -9.57
CA ILE A 119 -11.87 0.00 -9.03
C ILE A 119 -12.36 1.07 -10.01
N ASP A 120 -13.28 1.94 -9.59
CA ASP A 120 -13.58 3.15 -10.35
C ASP A 120 -12.46 4.19 -10.14
N SER A 121 -11.66 4.38 -11.19
CA SER A 121 -10.51 5.30 -11.19
C SER A 121 -10.82 6.68 -11.78
N THR A 122 -12.07 6.97 -12.14
CA THR A 122 -12.46 8.20 -12.84
C THR A 122 -12.08 9.44 -12.04
N LEU A 123 -12.44 9.45 -10.74
CA LEU A 123 -12.09 10.55 -9.84
C LEU A 123 -10.57 10.67 -9.67
N LEU A 124 -9.85 9.56 -9.47
CA LEU A 124 -8.39 9.58 -9.33
C LEU A 124 -7.71 10.17 -10.56
N LYS A 125 -8.08 9.72 -11.76
CA LYS A 125 -7.53 10.22 -13.03
C LYS A 125 -7.76 11.73 -13.18
N LYS A 126 -8.95 12.22 -12.80
CA LYS A 126 -9.27 13.66 -12.80
C LYS A 126 -8.36 14.45 -11.86
N GLU A 127 -8.14 13.97 -10.64
CA GLU A 127 -7.35 14.67 -9.64
C GLU A 127 -5.84 14.64 -9.97
N ILE A 128 -5.33 13.52 -10.48
CA ILE A 128 -3.95 13.39 -10.96
C ILE A 128 -3.66 14.39 -12.10
N LYS A 129 -4.62 14.57 -13.03
CA LYS A 129 -4.52 15.56 -14.12
C LYS A 129 -4.41 17.00 -13.58
N LYS A 130 -5.09 17.33 -12.48
CA LYS A 130 -4.96 18.63 -11.77
C LYS A 130 -3.65 18.79 -11.01
N GLY A 131 -2.77 17.78 -11.01
CA GLY A 131 -1.52 17.79 -10.27
C GLY A 131 -1.68 17.48 -8.78
N ILE A 132 -2.82 16.94 -8.36
CA ILE A 132 -3.04 16.46 -7.00
C ILE A 132 -2.40 15.08 -6.88
N THR A 133 -1.71 14.84 -5.76
CA THR A 133 -1.21 13.53 -5.32
C THR A 133 -2.30 12.87 -4.47
N PRO A 134 -3.02 11.85 -4.98
CA PRO A 134 -4.01 11.14 -4.19
C PRO A 134 -3.33 10.33 -3.09
N VAL A 135 -3.89 10.36 -1.89
CA VAL A 135 -3.47 9.56 -0.74
C VAL A 135 -4.61 8.63 -0.35
N ILE A 136 -4.51 7.37 -0.73
CA ILE A 136 -5.58 6.39 -0.61
C ILE A 136 -5.35 5.57 0.66
N ALA A 137 -6.35 5.53 1.52
CA ALA A 137 -6.37 4.61 2.64
C ALA A 137 -6.55 3.18 2.08
N GLY A 138 -5.51 2.36 2.20
CA GLY A 138 -5.50 0.99 1.68
C GLY A 138 -6.36 0.04 2.52
N PHE A 139 -6.28 -1.27 2.25
CA PHE A 139 -6.93 -2.33 3.04
C PHE A 139 -8.47 -2.34 3.00
N GLN A 140 -9.13 -1.23 2.70
CA GLN A 140 -10.58 -1.09 2.62
C GLN A 140 -11.11 -1.16 1.19
N GLY A 141 -12.39 -1.53 1.08
CA GLY A 141 -13.22 -1.38 -0.11
C GLY A 141 -14.68 -1.10 0.26
N ILE A 142 -15.56 -1.16 -0.73
CA ILE A 142 -17.01 -1.06 -0.58
C ILE A 142 -17.67 -2.31 -1.16
N SER A 143 -18.56 -2.94 -0.39
CA SER A 143 -19.34 -4.09 -0.86
C SER A 143 -20.54 -3.63 -1.70
N ASN A 144 -21.23 -4.58 -2.34
CA ASN A 144 -22.48 -4.32 -3.06
C ASN A 144 -23.64 -3.91 -2.12
N GLU A 145 -23.49 -4.05 -0.81
CA GLU A 145 -24.43 -3.59 0.22
C GLU A 145 -24.10 -2.16 0.70
N PHE A 146 -23.17 -1.46 0.03
CA PHE A 146 -22.67 -0.14 0.42
C PHE A 146 -22.06 -0.10 1.83
N ARG A 147 -21.53 -1.23 2.29
CA ARG A 147 -20.78 -1.35 3.55
C ARG A 147 -19.28 -1.32 3.28
N ILE A 148 -18.52 -0.78 4.23
CA ILE A 148 -17.06 -0.92 4.20
C ILE A 148 -16.72 -2.41 4.37
N SER A 149 -15.77 -2.87 3.58
CA SER A 149 -15.17 -4.20 3.71
C SER A 149 -13.65 -4.09 3.81
N THR A 150 -13.00 -5.11 4.37
CA THR A 150 -11.54 -5.18 4.41
C THR A 150 -11.01 -6.34 3.58
N ILE A 151 -9.88 -6.12 2.91
CA ILE A 151 -9.27 -7.03 1.94
C ILE A 151 -8.49 -8.18 2.63
N GLY A 152 -8.28 -8.07 3.94
CA GLY A 152 -7.52 -9.02 4.76
C GLY A 152 -6.03 -8.69 4.87
N ARG A 153 -5.23 -9.66 5.32
CA ARG A 153 -3.78 -9.50 5.52
C ARG A 153 -3.10 -9.05 4.22
N GLY A 154 -2.19 -8.07 4.33
CA GLY A 154 -1.54 -7.46 3.17
C GLY A 154 -2.47 -6.63 2.30
N GLY A 155 -3.67 -6.29 2.78
CA GLY A 155 -4.68 -5.58 2.01
C GLY A 155 -4.19 -4.25 1.45
N SER A 156 -3.34 -3.49 2.17
CA SER A 156 -2.77 -2.25 1.61
C SER A 156 -1.82 -2.49 0.44
N ASP A 157 -1.05 -3.59 0.44
CA ASP A 157 -0.20 -3.96 -0.70
C ASP A 157 -1.07 -4.38 -1.88
N THR A 158 -2.08 -5.22 -1.64
CA THR A 158 -3.07 -5.62 -2.65
C THR A 158 -3.79 -4.40 -3.25
N THR A 159 -4.22 -3.44 -2.42
CA THR A 159 -4.82 -2.17 -2.87
C THR A 159 -3.86 -1.40 -3.76
N ALA A 160 -2.58 -1.28 -3.39
CA ALA A 160 -1.59 -0.54 -4.17
C ALA A 160 -1.34 -1.16 -5.55
N VAL A 161 -1.25 -2.49 -5.62
CA VAL A 161 -1.08 -3.21 -6.89
C VAL A 161 -2.35 -3.11 -7.75
N ALA A 162 -3.54 -3.24 -7.15
CA ALA A 162 -4.81 -3.12 -7.88
C ALA A 162 -4.97 -1.71 -8.49
N ILE A 163 -4.63 -0.66 -7.74
CA ILE A 163 -4.63 0.71 -8.24
C ILE A 163 -3.58 0.90 -9.33
N ALA A 164 -2.39 0.32 -9.18
CA ALA A 164 -1.34 0.37 -10.20
C ALA A 164 -1.82 -0.23 -11.51
N SER A 165 -2.45 -1.42 -11.48
CA SER A 165 -3.06 -2.05 -12.64
C SER A 165 -4.14 -1.17 -13.25
N LYS A 166 -5.13 -0.71 -12.46
CA LYS A 166 -6.27 0.07 -12.97
C LYS A 166 -5.86 1.41 -13.60
N LEU A 167 -4.78 2.02 -13.09
CA LEU A 167 -4.24 3.27 -13.61
C LEU A 167 -3.16 3.07 -14.69
N SER A 168 -2.79 1.83 -15.01
CA SER A 168 -1.68 1.50 -15.90
C SER A 168 -0.39 2.23 -15.48
N ALA A 169 -0.09 2.19 -14.19
CA ALA A 169 1.10 2.82 -13.61
C ALA A 169 2.39 2.15 -14.10
N ASP A 170 3.46 2.92 -14.27
CA ASP A 170 4.75 2.39 -14.72
C ASP A 170 5.40 1.46 -13.70
N ARG A 171 5.10 1.65 -12.40
CA ARG A 171 5.50 0.74 -11.31
C ARG A 171 4.76 1.02 -10.00
N CYS A 172 4.80 0.04 -9.11
CA CYS A 172 4.37 0.14 -7.73
C CYS A 172 5.56 -0.05 -6.76
N ASP A 173 5.90 0.99 -6.01
CA ASP A 173 6.91 0.95 -4.96
C ASP A 173 6.26 0.57 -3.62
N ILE A 174 6.63 -0.57 -3.06
CA ILE A 174 6.26 -1.01 -1.71
C ILE A 174 7.35 -0.57 -0.72
N HIS A 175 7.06 0.50 0.04
CA HIS A 175 7.94 1.04 1.07
C HIS A 175 7.67 0.38 2.42
N THR A 176 8.73 -0.24 2.95
CA THR A 176 8.71 -1.01 4.20
C THR A 176 9.96 -0.68 5.05
N ASP A 177 10.21 -1.43 6.11
CA ASP A 177 11.34 -1.27 7.03
C ASP A 177 12.62 -1.99 6.58
N VAL A 178 12.52 -2.92 5.63
CA VAL A 178 13.68 -3.58 5.00
C VAL A 178 14.20 -2.82 3.76
N GLU A 179 15.45 -3.09 3.39
CA GLU A 179 16.13 -2.48 2.23
C GLU A 179 15.71 -3.05 0.88
N GLY A 180 15.08 -4.21 0.89
CA GLY A 180 14.74 -5.03 -0.27
C GLY A 180 14.49 -6.47 0.19
N VAL A 181 14.42 -7.39 -0.76
CA VAL A 181 14.37 -8.83 -0.49
C VAL A 181 15.80 -9.35 -0.34
N TYR A 182 16.02 -10.24 0.61
CA TYR A 182 17.31 -10.85 0.90
C TYR A 182 17.26 -12.36 0.63
N THR A 183 18.41 -12.97 0.34
CA THR A 183 18.55 -14.42 0.10
C THR A 183 18.12 -15.28 1.29
N ALA A 184 18.13 -14.73 2.50
CA ALA A 184 17.63 -15.31 3.73
C ALA A 184 17.27 -14.17 4.70
N ASP A 185 16.56 -14.45 5.81
CA ASP A 185 16.27 -13.41 6.81
C ASP A 185 17.59 -12.91 7.45
N PRO A 186 17.97 -11.63 7.24
CA PRO A 186 19.24 -11.10 7.72
C PRO A 186 19.32 -11.00 9.25
N ARG A 187 18.20 -11.12 9.96
CA ARG A 187 18.18 -11.18 11.44
C ARG A 187 18.76 -12.49 11.97
N TRP A 188 18.67 -13.56 11.18
CA TRP A 188 19.15 -14.90 11.54
C TRP A 188 20.43 -15.26 10.79
N VAL A 189 20.52 -14.88 9.51
CA VAL A 189 21.65 -15.22 8.64
C VAL A 189 22.45 -13.96 8.33
N ARG A 190 23.54 -13.74 9.07
CA ARG A 190 24.42 -12.55 8.90
C ARG A 190 25.01 -12.38 7.49
N LYS A 191 25.18 -13.48 6.76
CA LYS A 191 25.71 -13.49 5.38
C LYS A 191 24.64 -13.29 4.30
N ALA A 192 23.38 -13.05 4.68
CA ALA A 192 22.30 -12.83 3.73
C ALA A 192 22.60 -11.62 2.84
N LYS A 193 22.44 -11.80 1.53
CA LYS A 193 22.70 -10.75 0.54
C LYS A 193 21.38 -10.18 0.03
N LYS A 194 21.35 -8.86 -0.20
CA LYS A 194 20.19 -8.21 -0.82
C LYS A 194 20.14 -8.62 -2.29
N ILE A 195 18.97 -9.04 -2.75
CA ILE A 195 18.72 -9.40 -4.13
C ILE A 195 18.34 -8.12 -4.89
N ASP A 196 18.92 -7.89 -6.06
CA ASP A 196 18.62 -6.68 -6.84
C ASP A 196 17.37 -6.83 -7.70
N GLN A 197 17.12 -8.03 -8.21
CA GLN A 197 15.99 -8.35 -9.05
C GLN A 197 15.52 -9.79 -8.83
N LEU A 198 14.20 -9.99 -8.86
CA LEU A 198 13.53 -11.29 -8.78
C LEU A 198 12.43 -11.37 -9.83
N THR A 199 12.09 -12.57 -10.27
CA THR A 199 10.85 -12.79 -11.02
C THR A 199 9.64 -12.79 -10.07
N TYR A 200 8.43 -12.61 -10.59
CA TYR A 200 7.24 -12.76 -9.76
C TYR A 200 7.13 -14.16 -9.15
N ASP A 201 7.52 -15.21 -9.88
CA ASP A 201 7.46 -16.60 -9.40
C ASP A 201 8.47 -16.87 -8.30
N GLU A 202 9.71 -16.39 -8.43
CA GLU A 202 10.69 -16.49 -7.36
C GLU A 202 10.20 -15.77 -6.09
N MET A 203 9.61 -14.58 -6.23
CA MET A 203 9.04 -13.87 -5.08
C MET A 203 7.84 -14.60 -4.47
N LEU A 204 6.98 -15.23 -5.27
CA LEU A 204 5.86 -16.03 -4.78
C LEU A 204 6.34 -17.25 -3.99
N GLU A 205 7.34 -17.97 -4.51
CA GLU A 205 7.97 -19.10 -3.82
C GLU A 205 8.62 -18.66 -2.50
N MET A 206 9.36 -17.55 -2.51
CA MET A 206 9.94 -17.01 -1.27
C MET A 206 8.87 -16.60 -0.25
N ALA A 207 7.78 -15.98 -0.69
CA ALA A 207 6.70 -15.55 0.18
C ALA A 207 5.91 -16.75 0.74
N SER A 208 5.75 -17.83 -0.02
CA SER A 208 5.06 -19.05 0.40
C SER A 208 5.79 -19.78 1.54
N VAL A 209 7.13 -19.74 1.54
CA VAL A 209 7.99 -20.34 2.58
C VAL A 209 8.32 -19.40 3.74
N GLY A 210 7.67 -18.23 3.80
CA GLY A 210 7.69 -17.36 4.98
C GLY A 210 8.49 -16.06 4.85
N ALA A 211 8.94 -15.65 3.66
CA ALA A 211 9.46 -14.31 3.45
C ALA A 211 8.34 -13.26 3.61
N GLN A 212 8.25 -12.65 4.79
CA GLN A 212 7.15 -11.73 5.15
C GLN A 212 7.25 -10.32 4.53
N VAL A 213 8.10 -10.12 3.52
CA VAL A 213 8.38 -8.79 2.95
C VAL A 213 7.26 -8.31 2.04
N LEU A 214 6.67 -9.21 1.26
CA LEU A 214 5.51 -8.96 0.41
C LEU A 214 4.47 -10.04 0.67
N GLU A 215 3.21 -9.63 0.62
CA GLU A 215 2.11 -10.58 0.76
C GLU A 215 1.84 -11.28 -0.60
N PRO A 216 1.70 -12.63 -0.63
CA PRO A 216 1.61 -13.39 -1.89
C PRO A 216 0.50 -12.94 -2.85
N ARG A 217 -0.67 -12.56 -2.33
CA ARG A 217 -1.79 -12.11 -3.16
C ARG A 217 -1.46 -10.81 -3.90
N SER A 218 -0.72 -9.90 -3.29
CA SER A 218 -0.24 -8.69 -3.97
C SER A 218 0.73 -9.00 -5.12
N VAL A 219 1.62 -9.99 -4.95
CA VAL A 219 2.57 -10.43 -5.99
C VAL A 219 1.85 -11.16 -7.12
N SER A 220 0.91 -12.05 -6.80
CA SER A 220 0.08 -12.75 -7.78
C SER A 220 -0.76 -11.76 -8.61
N LEU A 221 -1.33 -10.74 -7.96
CA LEU A 221 -2.05 -9.68 -8.67
C LEU A 221 -1.12 -8.87 -9.59
N ALA A 222 0.12 -8.62 -9.15
CA ALA A 222 1.10 -7.90 -9.95
C ALA A 222 1.49 -8.71 -11.20
N LYS A 223 1.78 -10.01 -11.04
CA LYS A 223 2.03 -10.94 -12.14
C LYS A 223 0.89 -10.95 -13.16
N ASN A 224 -0.35 -11.16 -12.69
CA ASN A 224 -1.52 -11.24 -13.58
C ASN A 224 -1.82 -9.95 -14.36
N ASN A 225 -1.25 -8.82 -13.94
CA ASN A 225 -1.49 -7.51 -14.55
C ASN A 225 -0.20 -6.84 -15.05
N ASN A 226 0.93 -7.58 -15.10
CA ASN A 226 2.25 -7.08 -15.50
C ASN A 226 2.66 -5.79 -14.76
N VAL A 227 2.35 -5.67 -13.46
CA VAL A 227 2.69 -4.50 -12.64
C VAL A 227 4.08 -4.68 -12.05
N ILE A 228 5.05 -3.89 -12.55
CA ILE A 228 6.42 -3.90 -12.00
C ILE A 228 6.40 -3.45 -10.53
N LEU A 229 6.92 -4.30 -9.65
CA LEU A 229 7.03 -3.99 -8.22
C LEU A 229 8.46 -3.59 -7.84
N TRP A 230 8.56 -2.73 -6.82
CA TRP A 230 9.81 -2.41 -6.16
C TRP A 230 9.65 -2.50 -4.66
N VAL A 231 10.40 -3.36 -4.00
CA VAL A 231 10.52 -3.37 -2.53
C VAL A 231 11.60 -2.37 -2.12
N LYS A 232 11.26 -1.37 -1.31
CA LYS A 232 12.16 -0.27 -0.94
C LYS A 232 12.12 0.03 0.55
N SER A 233 13.24 0.52 1.08
CA SER A 233 13.27 1.05 2.44
C SER A 233 12.63 2.42 2.53
N SER A 234 11.83 2.61 3.57
CA SER A 234 11.29 3.91 3.97
C SER A 234 12.32 4.79 4.70
N PHE A 235 13.44 4.19 5.12
CA PHE A 235 14.39 4.81 6.05
C PHE A 235 15.78 5.01 5.43
N LYS A 236 16.18 4.13 4.50
CA LYS A 236 17.49 4.18 3.83
C LYS A 236 17.31 4.50 2.35
N ASN A 237 18.16 5.38 1.83
CA ASN A 237 18.17 5.70 0.39
C ASN A 237 18.97 4.65 -0.39
N VAL A 238 18.37 3.48 -0.58
CA VAL A 238 18.90 2.36 -1.36
C VAL A 238 17.98 2.06 -2.54
N LYS A 239 18.51 1.38 -3.56
CA LYS A 239 17.77 1.11 -4.80
C LYS A 239 16.52 0.25 -4.57
N GLY A 240 16.60 -0.71 -3.65
CA GLY A 240 15.55 -1.70 -3.41
C GLY A 240 15.81 -3.03 -4.13
N THR A 241 14.76 -3.83 -4.25
CA THR A 241 14.68 -5.02 -5.09
C THR A 241 13.56 -4.81 -6.11
N LYS A 242 13.83 -5.06 -7.39
CA LYS A 242 12.85 -5.03 -8.47
C LYS A 242 12.20 -6.41 -8.63
N ILE A 243 10.90 -6.47 -8.87
CA ILE A 243 10.19 -7.71 -9.19
C ILE A 243 9.36 -7.51 -10.46
N ASP A 244 9.61 -8.33 -11.47
CA ASP A 244 8.93 -8.29 -12.79
C ASP A 244 8.94 -9.66 -13.52
N ASP A 245 8.54 -9.70 -14.80
CA ASP A 245 8.51 -10.92 -15.65
C ASP A 245 9.86 -11.25 -16.32
N SER A 246 10.99 -10.76 -15.79
CA SER A 246 12.30 -10.97 -16.44
C SER A 246 12.66 -12.43 -16.62
#